data_AF-A0A2I0T1H7-F1
#
_entry.id   AF-A0A2I0T1H7-F1
#
_cell.length_a   1.000
_cell.length_b   1.000
_cell.length_c   1.000
_cell.angle_alpha   90.00
_cell.angle_beta   90.00
_cell.angle_gamma   90.00
#
_symmetry.space_group_name_H-M   'P 1'
#
loop_
_entity.id
_entity.type
_entity.pdbx_description
1 polymer ?
#
loop_
_entity_poly.entity_id
_entity_poly.type
_entity_poly.pdbx_seq_one_letter_code
_entity_poly.pdbx_strand_id
1 'polypeptide(L)'
;MGPPPPSCPSPNPLKVNNNGVISFDTRISQYTPDPLPLADGRSFVAPYWADVDNVLGGDVFYRETTEPALLARVTQDINRYFPATSFSATWAFVATWDHVAYYGSTTDKGNTFQAVLTTNTKTSFIILNYWDIQWTTGAASDGDAETGLGGTPAHAGFNSGDDTNFYNIPGSQTDAIINITQTSNVNVPGRWVFQVDDFKVTGVPTDAPKVANDNSCWL
;
A
#
# COMPACT_ATOMS: atom_id res chain seq x y z
N MET A 1 -10.18 46.27 14.06
CA MET A 1 -9.61 45.06 13.46
C MET A 1 -10.40 43.88 14.00
N GLY A 2 -11.18 43.20 13.16
CA GLY A 2 -11.95 42.03 13.58
C GLY A 2 -11.02 40.83 13.83
N PRO A 3 -11.45 39.84 14.63
CA PRO A 3 -10.69 38.61 14.79
C PRO A 3 -10.48 37.94 13.42
N PRO A 4 -9.33 37.31 13.18
CA PRO A 4 -9.11 36.55 11.96
C PRO A 4 -10.20 35.47 11.83
N PRO A 5 -10.65 35.16 10.60
CA PRO A 5 -11.58 34.06 10.40
C PRO A 5 -11.00 32.76 10.97
N PRO A 6 -11.83 31.86 11.52
CA PRO A 6 -11.35 30.58 12.00
C PRO A 6 -10.62 29.87 10.85
N SER A 7 -9.37 29.48 11.10
CA SER A 7 -8.62 28.62 10.19
C SER A 7 -9.43 27.37 9.94
N CYS A 8 -9.75 27.09 8.67
CA CYS A 8 -10.24 25.76 8.29
C CYS A 8 -9.26 24.72 8.85
N PRO A 9 -9.73 23.63 9.49
CA PRO A 9 -8.82 22.56 9.88
C PRO A 9 -8.06 22.12 8.63
N SER A 10 -6.73 22.15 8.68
CA SER A 10 -5.93 21.62 7.59
C SER A 10 -6.32 20.15 7.41
N PRO A 11 -6.56 19.65 6.19
CA PRO A 11 -6.73 18.21 5.99
C PRO A 11 -5.50 17.53 6.60
N ASN A 12 -5.70 16.51 7.43
CA ASN A 12 -4.61 15.83 8.11
C ASN A 12 -3.63 15.31 7.05
N PRO A 13 -2.40 15.85 6.98
CA PRO A 13 -1.51 15.58 5.85
C PRO A 13 -1.03 14.14 5.90
N LEU A 14 -1.23 13.40 4.82
CA LEU A 14 -0.71 12.04 4.64
C LEU A 14 0.80 12.02 4.90
N LYS A 15 1.25 11.00 5.64
CA LYS A 15 2.66 10.80 5.96
C LYS A 15 3.13 9.51 5.29
N VAL A 16 3.98 9.66 4.27
CA VAL A 16 4.69 8.53 3.66
C VAL A 16 6.00 8.33 4.41
N ASN A 17 6.29 7.08 4.79
CA ASN A 17 7.60 6.71 5.30
C ASN A 17 8.37 5.83 4.30
N ASN A 18 9.68 5.71 4.51
CA ASN A 18 10.55 4.82 3.74
C ASN A 18 10.12 3.35 3.91
N ASN A 19 9.72 2.95 5.11
CA ASN A 19 9.35 1.59 5.49
C ASN A 19 8.01 1.09 4.92
N GLY A 20 7.52 1.63 3.81
CA GLY A 20 6.34 1.11 3.11
C GLY A 20 5.00 1.36 3.78
N VAL A 21 4.85 2.49 4.48
CA VAL A 21 3.62 2.88 5.19
C VAL A 21 3.18 4.31 4.81
N ILE A 22 1.88 4.47 4.60
CA ILE A 22 1.17 5.75 4.53
C ILE A 22 0.29 5.88 5.77
N SER A 23 0.56 6.84 6.65
CA SER A 23 -0.28 7.07 7.82
C SER A 23 -1.09 8.36 7.73
N PHE A 24 -2.24 8.35 8.41
CA PHE A 24 -3.15 9.48 8.55
C PHE A 24 -2.94 10.00 9.98
N ASP A 25 -2.60 11.28 10.13
CA ASP A 25 -2.32 11.96 11.41
C ASP A 25 -0.88 11.84 11.91
N THR A 26 -0.45 10.67 12.37
CA THR A 26 0.83 10.51 13.08
C THR A 26 1.85 9.76 12.25
N ARG A 27 3.10 10.25 12.19
CA ARG A 27 4.19 9.54 11.50
C ARG A 27 4.46 8.20 12.19
N ILE A 28 4.62 7.16 11.39
CA ILE A 28 5.08 5.85 11.83
C ILE A 28 6.53 5.70 11.36
N SER A 29 7.47 5.52 12.29
CA SER A 29 8.90 5.31 11.99
C SER A 29 9.38 3.90 12.29
N GLN A 30 8.49 3.05 12.81
CA GLN A 30 8.79 1.66 13.12
C GLN A 30 9.05 0.88 11.82
N TYR A 31 10.04 0.00 11.86
CA TYR A 31 10.53 -0.76 10.71
C TYR A 31 10.14 -2.24 10.78
N THR A 32 10.18 -2.85 11.96
CA THR A 32 9.66 -4.21 12.18
C THR A 32 8.14 -4.15 12.32
N PRO A 33 7.37 -4.82 11.44
CA PRO A 33 5.92 -4.73 11.48
C PRO A 33 5.32 -5.51 12.65
N ASP A 34 4.36 -4.91 13.35
CA ASP A 34 3.56 -5.59 14.37
C ASP A 34 2.34 -6.31 13.74
N PRO A 35 1.91 -7.47 14.26
CA PRO A 35 0.68 -8.13 13.82
C PRO A 35 -0.56 -7.26 14.01
N LEU A 36 -1.46 -7.28 13.02
CA LEU A 36 -2.77 -6.66 13.14
C LEU A 36 -3.79 -7.59 13.85
N PRO A 37 -4.78 -7.03 14.57
CA PRO A 37 -5.05 -5.60 14.74
C PRO A 37 -4.06 -4.91 15.68
N LEU A 38 -3.68 -3.69 15.31
CA LEU A 38 -2.93 -2.78 16.17
C LEU A 38 -3.92 -1.86 16.86
N ALA A 39 -4.17 -2.14 18.14
CA ALA A 39 -5.11 -1.41 18.99
C ALA A 39 -4.50 -0.18 19.67
N ASP A 40 -3.74 0.58 18.90
CA ASP A 40 -2.97 1.73 19.37
C ASP A 40 -3.45 3.05 18.74
N GLY A 41 -4.58 3.02 18.04
CA GLY A 41 -5.17 4.17 17.38
C GLY A 41 -4.47 4.60 16.08
N ARG A 42 -3.42 3.89 15.63
CA ARG A 42 -2.71 4.25 14.40
C ARG A 42 -3.51 3.82 13.17
N SER A 43 -3.96 4.79 12.39
CA SER A 43 -4.56 4.55 11.08
C SER A 43 -3.50 4.63 9.97
N PHE A 44 -3.41 3.61 9.14
CA PHE A 44 -2.42 3.53 8.07
C PHE A 44 -2.77 2.55 6.96
N VAL A 45 -2.18 2.77 5.79
CA VAL A 45 -2.08 1.80 4.70
C VAL A 45 -0.63 1.34 4.62
N ALA A 46 -0.42 0.04 4.68
CA ALA A 46 0.88 -0.60 4.56
C ALA A 46 0.90 -1.41 3.25
N PRO A 47 1.21 -0.79 2.09
CA PRO A 47 1.45 -1.57 0.89
C PRO A 47 2.49 -2.67 1.13
N TYR A 48 3.59 -2.36 1.83
CA TYR A 48 4.61 -3.33 2.19
C TYR A 48 5.47 -2.82 3.38
N TRP A 49 4.97 -2.98 4.60
CA TRP A 49 5.64 -2.51 5.80
C TRP A 49 6.81 -3.41 6.20
N ALA A 50 8.03 -2.91 5.99
CA ALA A 50 9.27 -3.58 6.34
C ALA A 50 10.42 -2.57 6.52
N ASP A 51 11.58 -3.06 6.95
CA ASP A 51 12.78 -2.25 7.18
C ASP A 51 13.49 -1.87 5.87
N VAL A 52 12.97 -0.83 5.21
CA VAL A 52 13.47 -0.32 3.93
C VAL A 52 14.63 0.64 4.16
N ASP A 53 15.71 0.44 3.41
CA ASP A 53 16.85 1.36 3.39
C ASP A 53 17.12 1.86 1.96
N ASN A 54 16.47 2.98 1.62
CA ASN A 54 16.65 3.63 0.32
C ASN A 54 17.97 4.41 0.19
N VAL A 55 18.85 4.38 1.21
CA VAL A 55 20.25 4.81 1.04
C VAL A 55 21.05 3.73 0.30
N LEU A 56 20.70 2.45 0.51
CA LEU A 56 21.36 1.32 -0.15
C LEU A 56 20.84 1.06 -1.56
N GLY A 57 19.59 1.43 -1.86
CA GLY A 57 19.04 1.34 -3.20
C GLY A 57 17.57 1.75 -3.29
N GLY A 58 17.20 2.29 -4.46
CA GLY A 58 15.84 2.68 -4.79
C GLY A 58 15.40 4.04 -4.23
N ASP A 59 14.17 4.42 -4.57
CA ASP A 59 13.61 5.72 -4.25
C ASP A 59 12.14 5.63 -3.84
N VAL A 60 11.68 6.61 -3.07
CA VAL A 60 10.27 6.73 -2.67
C VAL A 60 9.68 8.00 -3.25
N PHE A 61 8.65 7.86 -4.07
CA PHE A 61 7.95 8.96 -4.73
C PHE A 61 6.51 9.02 -4.25
N TYR A 62 5.97 10.21 -4.01
CA TYR A 62 4.55 10.36 -3.75
C TYR A 62 3.99 11.70 -4.22
N ARG A 63 2.70 11.70 -4.59
CA ARG A 63 1.98 12.90 -5.00
C ARG A 63 0.49 12.78 -4.76
N GLU A 64 -0.12 13.91 -4.40
CA GLU A 64 -1.55 14.14 -4.59
C GLU A 64 -1.80 14.57 -6.04
N THR A 65 -2.93 14.16 -6.61
CA THR A 65 -3.24 14.46 -8.00
C THR A 65 -4.75 14.57 -8.26
N THR A 66 -5.08 15.53 -9.11
CA THR A 66 -6.40 15.72 -9.73
C THR A 66 -6.30 15.65 -11.26
N GLU A 67 -5.21 15.08 -11.79
CA GLU A 67 -4.95 14.99 -13.22
C GLU A 67 -6.04 14.16 -13.93
N PRO A 68 -6.77 14.72 -14.92
CA PRO A 68 -7.94 14.06 -15.51
C PRO A 68 -7.63 12.69 -16.12
N ALA A 69 -6.49 12.54 -16.79
CA ALA A 69 -6.11 11.28 -17.44
C ALA A 69 -5.84 10.16 -16.43
N LEU A 70 -5.30 10.50 -15.25
CA LEU A 70 -5.05 9.54 -14.18
C LEU A 70 -6.34 9.18 -13.45
N LEU A 71 -7.16 10.18 -13.12
CA LEU A 71 -8.46 9.96 -12.48
C LEU A 71 -9.40 9.13 -13.37
N ALA A 72 -9.37 9.33 -14.70
CA ALA A 72 -10.16 8.54 -15.64
C ALA A 72 -9.76 7.05 -15.63
N ARG A 73 -8.46 6.75 -15.56
CA ARG A 73 -7.95 5.38 -15.47
C ARG A 73 -8.33 4.71 -14.15
N VAL A 74 -8.13 5.39 -13.03
CA VAL A 74 -8.56 4.91 -11.70
C VAL A 74 -10.08 4.65 -11.66
N THR A 75 -10.86 5.55 -12.27
CA THR A 75 -12.31 5.40 -12.40
C THR A 75 -12.70 4.16 -13.21
N GLN A 76 -12.03 3.94 -14.35
CA GLN A 76 -12.27 2.78 -15.20
C GLN A 76 -11.97 1.47 -14.45
N ASP A 77 -10.84 1.41 -13.75
CA ASP A 77 -10.43 0.25 -12.96
C ASP A 77 -11.45 -0.06 -11.86
N ILE A 78 -11.84 0.94 -11.05
CA ILE A 78 -12.79 0.73 -9.96
C ILE A 78 -14.16 0.29 -10.50
N ASN A 79 -14.68 0.94 -11.54
CA ASN A 79 -15.97 0.56 -12.12
C ASN A 79 -15.93 -0.83 -12.77
N ARG A 80 -14.75 -1.31 -13.21
CA ARG A 80 -14.55 -2.68 -13.69
C ARG A 80 -14.62 -3.70 -12.55
N TYR A 81 -13.97 -3.42 -11.42
CA TYR A 81 -13.91 -4.35 -10.28
C TYR A 81 -15.16 -4.29 -9.38
N PHE A 82 -15.84 -3.14 -9.35
CA PHE A 82 -17.02 -2.86 -8.53
C PHE A 82 -18.17 -2.33 -9.40
N PRO A 83 -18.75 -3.15 -10.30
CA PRO A 83 -19.76 -2.69 -11.27
C PRO A 83 -21.08 -2.23 -10.64
N ALA A 84 -21.34 -2.60 -9.38
CA ALA A 84 -22.49 -2.12 -8.62
C ALA A 84 -22.27 -0.73 -7.99
N THR A 85 -21.02 -0.25 -7.97
CA THR A 85 -20.64 1.05 -7.41
C THR A 85 -20.47 2.03 -8.56
N SER A 86 -21.34 3.04 -8.66
CA SER A 86 -21.14 4.14 -9.61
C SER A 86 -20.04 5.08 -9.10
N PHE A 87 -18.79 4.81 -9.47
CA PHE A 87 -17.62 5.58 -9.02
C PHE A 87 -17.10 6.53 -10.10
N SER A 88 -16.57 7.68 -9.67
CA SER A 88 -15.86 8.65 -10.49
C SER A 88 -14.85 9.37 -9.62
N ALA A 89 -13.57 9.06 -9.76
CA ALA A 89 -12.51 9.62 -8.93
C ALA A 89 -12.46 11.15 -9.09
N THR A 90 -12.45 11.87 -7.97
CA THR A 90 -12.24 13.33 -7.93
C THR A 90 -10.85 13.70 -7.44
N TRP A 91 -10.18 12.77 -6.76
CA TRP A 91 -8.84 12.94 -6.21
C TRP A 91 -8.16 11.58 -6.08
N ALA A 92 -6.84 11.58 -6.19
CA ALA A 92 -6.00 10.43 -5.85
C ALA A 92 -4.71 10.87 -5.16
N PHE A 93 -4.15 9.98 -4.36
CA PHE A 93 -2.79 10.02 -3.86
C PHE A 93 -2.06 8.77 -4.32
N VAL A 94 -0.88 8.93 -4.89
CA VAL A 94 -0.05 7.82 -5.37
C VAL A 94 1.26 7.87 -4.61
N ALA A 95 1.65 6.76 -3.98
CA ALA A 95 2.98 6.57 -3.40
C ALA A 95 3.60 5.29 -3.96
N THR A 96 4.84 5.40 -4.42
CA THR A 96 5.61 4.32 -5.05
C THR A 96 6.93 4.19 -4.34
N TRP A 97 7.27 2.98 -3.93
CA TRP A 97 8.60 2.57 -3.51
C TRP A 97 9.18 1.82 -4.69
N ASP A 98 10.16 2.41 -5.35
CA ASP A 98 10.74 1.88 -6.58
C ASP A 98 12.13 1.31 -6.29
N HIS A 99 12.27 0.00 -6.51
CA HIS A 99 13.50 -0.76 -6.34
C HIS A 99 14.18 -0.54 -4.99
N VAL A 100 13.39 -0.42 -3.92
CA VAL A 100 13.92 -0.11 -2.59
C VAL A 100 14.62 -1.31 -1.97
N ALA A 101 15.83 -1.10 -1.47
CA ALA A 101 16.60 -2.10 -0.75
C ALA A 101 16.11 -2.27 0.70
N TYR A 102 16.54 -3.35 1.35
CA TYR A 102 16.31 -3.58 2.78
C TYR A 102 17.51 -3.18 3.61
N TYR A 103 17.25 -2.81 4.87
CA TYR A 103 18.30 -2.48 5.82
C TYR A 103 19.27 -3.66 6.01
N GLY A 104 20.57 -3.36 5.93
CA GLY A 104 21.64 -4.34 6.06
C GLY A 104 21.88 -5.20 4.82
N SER A 105 21.23 -4.91 3.68
CA SER A 105 21.47 -5.62 2.42
C SER A 105 22.93 -5.53 2.00
N THR A 106 23.50 -6.66 1.60
CA THR A 106 24.81 -6.75 0.92
C THR A 106 24.67 -7.09 -0.56
N THR A 107 23.47 -6.93 -1.14
CA THR A 107 23.13 -7.26 -2.53
C THR A 107 22.37 -6.14 -3.23
N ASP A 108 22.11 -6.30 -4.53
CA ASP A 108 21.32 -5.39 -5.38
C ASP A 108 19.81 -5.71 -5.39
N LYS A 109 19.33 -6.51 -4.44
CA LYS A 109 17.91 -6.85 -4.34
C LYS A 109 17.07 -5.63 -4.00
N GLY A 110 15.97 -5.45 -4.72
CA GLY A 110 15.06 -4.33 -4.54
C GLY A 110 13.60 -4.75 -4.70
N ASN A 111 12.72 -4.08 -3.95
CA ASN A 111 11.28 -4.25 -4.06
C ASN A 111 10.66 -3.02 -4.78
N THR A 112 9.74 -3.26 -5.71
CA THR A 112 8.92 -2.22 -6.34
C THR A 112 7.43 -2.47 -6.05
N PHE A 113 6.81 -1.53 -5.34
CA PHE A 113 5.39 -1.57 -4.97
C PHE A 113 4.79 -0.17 -4.88
N GLN A 114 3.47 -0.08 -4.99
CA GLN A 114 2.74 1.19 -5.03
C GLN A 114 1.41 1.09 -4.28
N ALA A 115 1.04 2.19 -3.62
CA ALA A 115 -0.30 2.41 -3.09
C ALA A 115 -0.96 3.60 -3.80
N VAL A 116 -2.23 3.44 -4.16
CA VAL A 116 -3.12 4.51 -4.63
C VAL A 116 -4.29 4.62 -3.68
N LEU A 117 -4.46 5.80 -3.08
CA LEU A 117 -5.66 6.16 -2.33
C LEU A 117 -6.53 7.04 -3.23
N THR A 118 -7.81 6.76 -3.35
CA THR A 118 -8.68 7.56 -4.21
C THR A 118 -10.07 7.69 -3.63
N THR A 119 -10.75 8.80 -3.95
CA THR A 119 -12.10 9.05 -3.49
C THR A 119 -12.89 9.86 -4.51
N ASN A 120 -14.21 9.72 -4.48
CA ASN A 120 -15.16 10.64 -5.11
C ASN A 120 -15.83 11.58 -4.08
N THR A 121 -15.24 11.72 -2.89
CA THR A 121 -15.73 12.38 -1.66
C THR A 121 -16.74 11.60 -0.82
N LYS A 122 -17.34 10.54 -1.35
CA LYS A 122 -18.31 9.69 -0.64
C LYS A 122 -17.82 8.25 -0.49
N THR A 123 -17.23 7.74 -1.56
CA THR A 123 -16.70 6.39 -1.69
C THR A 123 -15.20 6.48 -1.84
N SER A 124 -14.47 5.64 -1.12
CA SER A 124 -13.03 5.67 -1.02
C SER A 124 -12.45 4.29 -1.26
N PHE A 125 -11.36 4.23 -2.03
CA PHE A 125 -10.69 2.99 -2.38
C PHE A 125 -9.20 3.06 -2.09
N ILE A 126 -8.65 1.90 -1.75
CA ILE A 126 -7.22 1.62 -1.72
C ILE A 126 -6.92 0.67 -2.88
N ILE A 127 -5.92 0.99 -3.68
CA ILE A 127 -5.33 0.08 -4.68
C ILE A 127 -3.87 -0.16 -4.27
N LEU A 128 -3.48 -1.41 -4.09
CA LEU A 128 -2.11 -1.83 -3.82
C LEU A 128 -1.60 -2.62 -5.03
N ASN A 129 -0.42 -2.25 -5.50
CA ASN A 129 0.19 -2.77 -6.72
C ASN A 129 1.59 -3.28 -6.40
N TYR A 130 1.91 -4.49 -6.85
CA TYR A 130 3.18 -5.17 -6.60
C TYR A 130 3.80 -5.59 -7.94
N TRP A 131 5.01 -5.11 -8.23
CA TRP A 131 5.70 -5.41 -9.49
C TRP A 131 6.79 -6.46 -9.30
N ASP A 132 7.76 -6.15 -8.46
CA ASP A 132 8.90 -7.02 -8.18
C ASP A 132 9.14 -7.04 -6.67
N ILE A 133 9.13 -8.23 -6.07
CA ILE A 133 9.33 -8.43 -4.63
C ILE A 133 10.38 -9.52 -4.48
N GLN A 134 11.56 -9.12 -4.04
CA GLN A 134 12.77 -9.94 -3.97
C GLN A 134 13.23 -10.22 -2.53
N TRP A 135 12.68 -9.50 -1.55
CA TRP A 135 13.02 -9.62 -0.14
C TRP A 135 11.80 -9.38 0.76
N THR A 136 11.81 -9.97 1.95
CA THR A 136 10.73 -9.86 2.95
C THR A 136 11.13 -9.11 4.21
N THR A 137 12.42 -9.10 4.56
CA THR A 137 12.87 -8.73 5.89
C THR A 137 14.24 -8.04 5.86
N GLY A 138 14.40 -6.97 6.63
CA GLY A 138 15.71 -6.33 6.86
C GLY A 138 16.46 -6.91 8.06
N ALA A 139 17.76 -6.66 8.14
CA ALA A 139 18.64 -7.25 9.15
C ALA A 139 18.27 -6.89 10.60
N ALA A 140 17.68 -5.70 10.84
CA ALA A 140 17.23 -5.32 12.19
C ALA A 140 15.94 -6.05 12.62
N SER A 141 15.30 -6.76 11.70
CA SER A 141 14.13 -7.62 11.93
C SER A 141 14.49 -9.11 11.81
N ASP A 142 15.76 -9.46 12.07
CA ASP A 142 16.32 -10.81 11.98
C ASP A 142 16.36 -11.42 10.56
N GLY A 143 16.33 -10.57 9.53
CA GLY A 143 16.51 -10.97 8.13
C GLY A 143 17.98 -11.27 7.79
N ASP A 144 18.19 -12.17 6.84
CA ASP A 144 19.52 -12.48 6.30
C ASP A 144 20.01 -11.37 5.34
N ALA A 145 21.28 -10.97 5.48
CA ALA A 145 21.84 -9.83 4.77
C ALA A 145 22.08 -10.05 3.27
N GLU A 146 22.18 -11.30 2.82
CA GLU A 146 22.37 -11.63 1.39
C GLU A 146 21.04 -11.87 0.68
N THR A 147 20.08 -12.50 1.37
CA THR A 147 18.81 -12.92 0.77
C THR A 147 17.65 -11.98 1.06
N GLY A 148 17.69 -11.24 2.17
CA GLY A 148 16.58 -10.42 2.65
C GLY A 148 15.38 -11.24 3.12
N LEU A 149 15.61 -12.50 3.53
CA LEU A 149 14.59 -13.45 3.95
C LEU A 149 14.79 -13.87 5.41
N GLY A 150 13.77 -14.51 6.00
CA GLY A 150 13.77 -14.95 7.40
C GLY A 150 13.28 -13.87 8.36
N GLY A 151 13.51 -14.07 9.66
CA GLY A 151 13.16 -13.10 10.70
C GLY A 151 11.66 -12.81 10.81
N THR A 152 11.31 -11.52 10.92
CA THR A 152 9.92 -11.03 10.92
C THR A 152 9.56 -10.45 9.54
N PRO A 153 8.82 -11.18 8.69
CA PRO A 153 8.49 -10.75 7.34
C PRO A 153 7.61 -9.51 7.29
N ALA A 154 7.70 -8.82 6.16
CA ALA A 154 6.90 -7.65 5.82
C ALA A 154 5.39 -7.85 6.05
N HIS A 155 4.72 -6.74 6.31
CA HIS A 155 3.27 -6.69 6.46
C HIS A 155 2.63 -5.94 5.28
N ALA A 156 1.66 -6.56 4.60
CA ALA A 156 0.83 -5.91 3.58
C ALA A 156 -0.65 -5.87 3.99
N GLY A 157 -1.24 -4.68 3.97
CA GLY A 157 -2.58 -4.46 4.51
C GLY A 157 -2.92 -3.01 4.84
N PHE A 158 -3.92 -2.82 5.70
CA PHE A 158 -4.27 -1.53 6.26
C PHE A 158 -4.99 -1.67 7.60
N ASN A 159 -4.94 -0.60 8.41
CA ASN A 159 -5.56 -0.50 9.72
C ASN A 159 -6.29 0.84 9.85
N SER A 160 -7.55 0.85 10.29
CA SER A 160 -8.29 2.08 10.56
C SER A 160 -7.96 2.71 11.93
N GLY A 161 -7.33 1.95 12.83
CA GLY A 161 -7.05 2.39 14.20
C GLY A 161 -8.23 2.26 15.17
N ASP A 162 -9.32 1.57 14.79
CA ASP A 162 -10.51 1.35 15.64
C ASP A 162 -10.68 -0.10 16.12
N ASP A 163 -9.64 -0.92 16.01
CA ASP A 163 -9.57 -2.35 16.35
C ASP A 163 -10.44 -3.29 15.50
N THR A 164 -11.31 -2.75 14.65
CA THR A 164 -12.34 -3.51 13.93
C THR A 164 -12.16 -3.50 12.42
N ASN A 165 -11.70 -2.38 11.84
CA ASN A 165 -11.57 -2.22 10.39
C ASN A 165 -10.10 -2.32 9.97
N PHE A 166 -9.63 -3.54 9.79
CA PHE A 166 -8.30 -3.83 9.28
C PHE A 166 -8.32 -4.98 8.28
N TYR A 167 -7.30 -5.07 7.44
CA TYR A 167 -7.15 -6.18 6.51
C TYR A 167 -5.70 -6.59 6.37
N ASN A 168 -5.43 -7.89 6.50
CA ASN A 168 -4.15 -8.52 6.17
C ASN A 168 -4.27 -9.19 4.81
N ILE A 169 -3.41 -8.81 3.86
CA ILE A 169 -3.30 -9.57 2.62
C ILE A 169 -2.80 -10.99 2.95
N PRO A 170 -3.36 -12.06 2.35
CA PRO A 170 -2.88 -13.42 2.54
C PRO A 170 -1.36 -13.55 2.32
N GLY A 171 -0.69 -14.22 3.26
CA GLY A 171 0.76 -14.33 3.29
C GLY A 171 1.47 -13.20 4.04
N SER A 172 0.79 -12.08 4.36
CA SER A 172 1.33 -11.00 5.19
C SER A 172 1.91 -11.54 6.50
N GLN A 173 3.09 -11.03 6.91
CA GLN A 173 3.87 -11.48 8.08
C GLN A 173 4.30 -12.94 8.08
N THR A 174 4.35 -13.55 6.90
CA THR A 174 4.92 -14.88 6.71
C THR A 174 5.84 -14.86 5.50
N ASP A 175 6.70 -15.87 5.36
CA ASP A 175 7.58 -16.02 4.20
C ASP A 175 6.80 -16.06 2.87
N ALA A 176 5.51 -16.42 2.92
CA ALA A 176 4.65 -16.45 1.75
C ALA A 176 4.39 -15.08 1.12
N ILE A 177 4.62 -13.95 1.84
CA ILE A 177 4.44 -12.60 1.29
C ILE A 177 5.35 -12.33 0.08
N ILE A 178 6.46 -13.07 -0.08
CA ILE A 178 7.31 -12.99 -1.27
C ILE A 178 6.52 -13.24 -2.57
N ASN A 179 5.43 -14.01 -2.52
CA ASN A 179 4.59 -14.35 -3.66
C ASN A 179 3.49 -13.33 -3.95
N ILE A 180 3.45 -12.18 -3.25
CA ILE A 180 2.33 -11.21 -3.34
C ILE A 180 2.09 -10.69 -4.77
N THR A 181 3.13 -10.65 -5.61
CA THR A 181 3.06 -10.31 -7.05
C THR A 181 2.18 -11.26 -7.88
N GLN A 182 1.88 -12.46 -7.35
CA GLN A 182 1.08 -13.48 -8.03
C GLN A 182 -0.36 -13.54 -7.49
N THR A 183 -0.63 -12.92 -6.35
CA THR A 183 -1.93 -13.00 -5.66
C THR A 183 -2.80 -11.78 -5.98
N SER A 184 -4.13 -11.93 -5.84
CA SER A 184 -5.08 -10.84 -6.10
C SER A 184 -6.46 -11.12 -5.51
N ASN A 185 -7.22 -10.06 -5.22
CA ASN A 185 -8.67 -10.12 -4.99
C ASN A 185 -9.53 -9.60 -6.17
N VAL A 186 -8.89 -9.08 -7.22
CA VAL A 186 -9.57 -8.55 -8.43
C VAL A 186 -9.19 -9.31 -9.71
N ASN A 187 -8.58 -10.48 -9.58
CA ASN A 187 -8.09 -11.32 -10.69
C ASN A 187 -7.05 -10.61 -11.59
N VAL A 188 -6.27 -9.70 -11.02
CA VAL A 188 -5.13 -9.06 -11.69
C VAL A 188 -3.89 -9.33 -10.82
N PRO A 189 -2.94 -10.18 -11.26
CA PRO A 189 -1.78 -10.57 -10.44
C PRO A 189 -1.08 -9.34 -9.85
N GLY A 190 -0.78 -9.38 -8.56
CA GLY A 190 -0.07 -8.29 -7.87
C GLY A 190 -0.92 -7.05 -7.65
N ARG A 191 -2.24 -7.11 -7.89
CA ARG A 191 -3.16 -6.00 -7.59
C ARG A 191 -4.20 -6.40 -6.55
N TRP A 192 -4.34 -5.55 -5.55
CA TRP A 192 -5.33 -5.65 -4.49
C TRP A 192 -6.14 -4.36 -4.41
N VAL A 193 -7.48 -4.45 -4.37
CA VAL A 193 -8.37 -3.29 -4.36
C VAL A 193 -9.43 -3.43 -3.28
N PHE A 194 -9.59 -2.39 -2.46
CA PHE A 194 -10.49 -2.40 -1.30
C PHE A 194 -11.37 -1.15 -1.30
N GLN A 195 -12.67 -1.31 -1.08
CA GLN A 195 -13.55 -0.20 -0.73
C GLN A 195 -13.52 -0.01 0.79
N VAL A 196 -13.18 1.20 1.24
CA VAL A 196 -12.87 1.47 2.67
C VAL A 196 -13.76 2.50 3.35
N ASP A 197 -14.66 3.16 2.62
CA ASP A 197 -15.72 4.02 3.21
C ASP A 197 -16.84 3.22 3.90
N ASP A 198 -17.11 2.01 3.41
CA ASP A 198 -18.07 1.05 3.93
C ASP A 198 -17.39 -0.32 3.78
N PHE A 199 -16.50 -0.65 4.73
CA PHE A 199 -15.49 -1.72 4.66
C PHE A 199 -15.99 -2.96 3.90
N LYS A 200 -15.60 -3.06 2.62
CA LYS A 200 -16.00 -4.12 1.70
C LYS A 200 -14.77 -4.69 1.01
N VAL A 201 -14.48 -5.94 1.36
CA VAL A 201 -13.52 -6.78 0.64
C VAL A 201 -14.28 -7.55 -0.42
N THR A 202 -13.96 -7.31 -1.69
CA THR A 202 -14.50 -8.09 -2.82
C THR A 202 -13.53 -9.17 -3.23
N GLY A 203 -14.07 -10.29 -3.74
CA GLY A 203 -13.30 -11.45 -4.17
C GLY A 203 -12.90 -12.38 -3.03
N VAL A 204 -12.69 -13.66 -3.37
CA VAL A 204 -11.87 -14.57 -2.55
C VAL A 204 -10.43 -14.35 -3.02
N PRO A 205 -9.42 -14.31 -2.13
CA PRO A 205 -8.04 -14.39 -2.56
C PRO A 205 -7.86 -15.53 -3.54
N THR A 206 -7.44 -15.20 -4.75
CA THR A 206 -7.19 -16.21 -5.79
C THR A 206 -5.70 -16.51 -5.84
N ASP A 207 -5.36 -17.79 -5.84
CA ASP A 207 -4.04 -18.25 -6.28
C ASP A 207 -3.79 -17.79 -7.73
N ALA A 208 -2.52 -17.74 -8.12
CA ALA A 208 -2.02 -17.23 -9.40
C ALA A 208 -3.03 -17.28 -10.56
N PRO A 209 -3.46 -16.13 -11.10
CA PRO A 209 -4.31 -16.07 -12.28
C PRO A 209 -3.65 -16.79 -13.47
N LYS A 210 -4.45 -17.54 -14.24
CA LYS A 210 -4.01 -18.07 -15.53
C LYS A 210 -3.64 -16.89 -16.43
N VAL A 211 -2.36 -16.82 -16.78
CA VAL A 211 -1.69 -15.77 -17.56
C VAL A 211 -2.63 -15.06 -18.53
N ALA A 212 -2.98 -13.81 -18.22
CA ALA A 212 -3.52 -12.86 -19.18
C ALA A 212 -2.40 -11.87 -19.50
N ASN A 213 -2.03 -11.81 -20.78
CA ASN A 213 -1.04 -10.86 -21.29
C ASN A 213 -1.65 -9.45 -21.26
N ASP A 214 -1.42 -8.70 -20.19
CA ASP A 214 -1.75 -7.27 -20.15
C ASP A 214 -0.48 -6.47 -19.88
N ASN A 215 0.02 -5.79 -20.92
CA ASN A 215 1.21 -4.94 -20.89
C ASN A 215 0.86 -3.51 -20.41
N SER A 216 -0.05 -3.39 -19.45
CA SER A 216 -0.40 -2.10 -18.86
C SER A 216 0.66 -1.69 -17.83
N CYS A 217 1.54 -0.76 -18.21
CA CYS A 217 2.33 0.00 -17.23
C CYS A 217 1.37 0.59 -16.18
N TRP A 218 1.76 0.50 -14.91
CA TRP A 218 0.95 0.96 -13.78
C TRP A 218 0.43 2.38 -14.01
N LEU A 219 -0.90 2.46 -14.17
CA LEU A 219 -1.70 3.64 -14.50
C LEU A 219 -1.39 4.21 -15.89
#